data_AF-A0A098EVT0-F1
#
_entry.id   AF-A0A098EVT0-F1
#
_cell.length_a   1.000
_cell.length_b   1.000
_cell.length_c   1.000
_cell.angle_alpha   90.00
_cell.angle_beta   90.00
_cell.angle_gamma   90.00
#
_symmetry.space_group_name_H-M   'P 1'
#
loop_
_entity.id
_entity.type
_entity.pdbx_description
1 polymer ?
#
loop_
_entity_poly.entity_id
_entity_poly.type
_entity_poly.pdbx_seq_one_letter_code
_entity_poly.pdbx_strand_id
1 'polypeptide(L)'
;MNRSFKVILGLLFFFTLTGCFGENYDFSPPTVSVINPNGSNEQEELAEANIEWEYDKKYNKETEDLVSLARKQNKMYFNPGQRVEISMENGDFNPNGIMVSVWQNEKKIDLKYQKNDQSFYLPKEKGEYIIVVDLHADSGDAQYVGNIVMQ
;
A
#
# COMPACT_ATOMS: atom_id res chain seq x y z
N MET A 1 62.24 -0.91 -12.38
CA MET A 1 60.81 -0.73 -12.03
C MET A 1 60.03 -1.84 -12.72
N ASN A 2 59.86 -2.94 -11.99
CA ASN A 2 59.73 -4.28 -12.57
C ASN A 2 58.32 -4.53 -13.10
N ARG A 3 58.24 -5.10 -14.31
CA ARG A 3 57.02 -5.39 -15.09
C ARG A 3 55.93 -6.12 -14.28
N SER A 4 56.34 -6.89 -13.27
CA SER A 4 55.49 -7.62 -12.32
C SER A 4 54.61 -6.73 -11.44
N PHE A 5 55.07 -5.52 -11.08
CA PHE A 5 54.34 -4.60 -10.19
C PHE A 5 53.13 -3.96 -10.88
N LYS A 6 53.19 -3.78 -12.21
CA LYS A 6 52.08 -3.24 -13.00
C LYS A 6 50.92 -4.21 -13.16
N VAL A 7 51.19 -5.52 -13.13
CA VAL A 7 50.16 -6.56 -13.29
C VAL A 7 49.32 -6.70 -12.02
N ILE A 8 49.95 -6.59 -10.84
CA ILE A 8 49.25 -6.68 -9.54
C ILE A 8 48.31 -5.49 -9.33
N LEU A 9 48.70 -4.29 -9.77
CA LEU A 9 47.86 -3.09 -9.64
C LEU A 9 46.63 -3.13 -10.57
N GLY A 10 46.73 -3.79 -11.73
CA GLY A 10 45.60 -3.98 -12.65
C GLY A 10 44.59 -5.05 -12.18
N LEU A 11 45.04 -6.07 -11.45
CA LEU A 11 44.19 -7.16 -10.95
C LEU A 11 43.32 -6.72 -9.75
N LEU A 12 43.80 -5.77 -8.95
CA LEU A 12 43.04 -5.18 -7.83
C LEU A 12 41.82 -4.36 -8.28
N PHE A 13 41.82 -3.82 -9.51
CA PHE A 13 40.71 -3.03 -10.06
C PHE A 13 39.53 -3.87 -10.59
N PHE A 14 39.73 -5.16 -10.86
CA PHE A 14 38.64 -6.04 -11.30
C PHE A 14 37.69 -6.42 -10.14
N PHE A 15 38.19 -6.46 -8.90
CA PHE A 15 37.38 -6.85 -7.75
C PHE A 15 36.48 -5.74 -7.22
N THR A 16 36.69 -4.48 -7.60
CA THR A 16 35.82 -3.37 -7.15
C THR A 16 34.54 -3.20 -7.98
N LEU A 17 34.38 -3.94 -9.09
CA LEU A 17 33.20 -3.85 -9.98
C LEU A 17 32.13 -4.94 -9.72
N THR A 18 32.35 -5.87 -8.79
CA THR A 18 31.41 -6.99 -8.53
C THR A 18 30.63 -6.84 -7.23
N GLY A 19 30.66 -5.66 -6.61
CA GLY A 19 29.82 -5.37 -5.45
C GLY A 19 28.37 -5.11 -5.85
N CYS A 20 27.57 -6.15 -6.00
CA CYS A 20 26.16 -6.03 -5.61
C CYS A 20 26.15 -5.99 -4.08
N PHE A 21 26.16 -4.78 -3.51
CA PHE A 21 25.75 -4.63 -2.12
C PHE A 21 24.34 -5.22 -2.03
N GLY A 22 24.15 -6.20 -1.15
CA GLY A 22 22.82 -6.74 -0.89
C GLY A 22 21.97 -5.61 -0.33
N GLU A 23 21.19 -4.98 -1.19
CA GLU A 23 20.19 -4.01 -0.76
C GLU A 23 19.20 -4.78 0.10
N ASN A 24 19.00 -4.32 1.34
CA ASN A 24 17.91 -4.83 2.16
C ASN A 24 16.61 -4.26 1.58
N TYR A 25 16.07 -4.95 0.59
CA TYR A 25 14.74 -4.65 0.07
C TYR A 25 13.71 -4.92 1.17
N ASP A 26 12.82 -3.95 1.35
CA ASP A 26 11.69 -4.07 2.27
C ASP A 26 10.58 -4.87 1.58
N PHE A 27 10.50 -6.15 1.92
CA PHE A 27 9.45 -7.06 1.45
C PHE A 27 8.32 -7.16 2.48
N SER A 28 8.04 -6.13 3.27
CA SER A 28 6.84 -6.09 4.10
C SER A 28 5.61 -5.66 3.29
N PRO A 29 4.39 -5.96 3.76
CA PRO A 29 3.19 -5.31 3.25
C PRO A 29 3.31 -3.79 3.43
N PRO A 30 2.90 -2.96 2.45
CA PRO A 30 3.05 -1.52 2.55
C PRO A 30 2.03 -0.92 3.51
N THR A 31 2.38 0.19 4.14
CA THR A 31 1.41 1.02 4.83
C THR A 31 0.54 1.75 3.80
N VAL A 32 -0.78 1.57 3.87
CA VAL A 32 -1.73 2.24 2.97
C VAL A 32 -2.41 3.39 3.69
N SER A 33 -2.38 4.58 3.10
CA SER A 33 -3.10 5.75 3.61
C SER A 33 -3.97 6.39 2.53
N VAL A 34 -5.04 7.06 2.96
CA VAL A 34 -5.88 7.88 2.11
C VAL A 34 -5.52 9.34 2.29
N ILE A 35 -5.35 10.07 1.19
CA ILE A 35 -5.11 11.51 1.20
C ILE A 35 -6.47 12.21 1.31
N ASN A 36 -6.69 12.91 2.43
CA ASN A 36 -7.92 13.64 2.70
C ASN A 36 -7.64 15.15 2.80
N PRO A 37 -7.76 15.91 1.71
CA PRO A 37 -7.51 17.36 1.74
C PRO A 37 -8.54 18.13 2.58
N ASN A 38 -9.65 17.51 2.96
CA ASN A 38 -10.71 18.13 3.77
C ASN A 38 -10.65 17.68 5.24
N GLY A 39 -9.72 16.79 5.60
CA GLY A 39 -9.56 16.21 6.94
C GLY A 39 -8.76 17.10 7.89
N SER A 40 -8.71 16.70 9.16
CA SER A 40 -7.81 17.34 10.14
C SER A 40 -6.34 16.95 9.93
N ASN A 41 -6.12 15.78 9.32
CA ASN A 41 -4.82 15.31 8.84
C ASN A 41 -4.90 15.19 7.31
N GLU A 42 -3.83 15.57 6.62
CA GLU A 42 -3.76 15.47 5.16
C GLU A 42 -3.73 14.01 4.67
N GLN A 43 -3.26 13.10 5.52
CA GLN A 43 -3.12 11.67 5.27
C GLN A 43 -3.63 10.88 6.47
N GLU A 44 -4.51 9.91 6.21
CA GLU A 44 -5.07 9.02 7.23
C GLU A 44 -4.78 7.56 6.85
N GLU A 45 -4.10 6.85 7.74
CA GLU A 45 -3.71 5.46 7.56
C GLU A 45 -4.91 4.52 7.68
N LEU A 46 -4.98 3.52 6.79
CA LEU A 46 -5.97 2.46 6.82
C LEU A 46 -5.50 1.32 7.71
N ALA A 47 -6.40 0.74 8.49
CA ALA A 47 -6.05 -0.43 9.30
C ALA A 47 -5.86 -1.68 8.44
N GLU A 48 -4.72 -2.35 8.63
CA GLU A 48 -4.47 -3.71 8.15
C GLU A 48 -5.53 -4.67 8.68
N ALA A 49 -6.16 -5.43 7.78
CA ALA A 49 -7.23 -6.36 8.10
C ALA A 49 -6.81 -7.81 7.91
N ASN A 50 -6.73 -8.26 6.66
CA ASN A 50 -6.33 -9.62 6.30
C ASN A 50 -5.02 -9.55 5.53
N ILE A 51 -4.01 -10.29 5.98
CA ILE A 51 -2.70 -10.35 5.35
C ILE A 51 -2.30 -11.82 5.24
N GLU A 52 -1.98 -12.23 4.02
CA GLU A 52 -1.33 -13.51 3.71
C GLU A 52 -0.04 -13.21 2.95
N TRP A 53 1.06 -13.12 3.69
CA TRP A 53 2.34 -12.70 3.15
C TRP A 53 3.32 -13.87 3.08
N GLU A 54 3.74 -14.22 1.88
CA GLU A 54 4.55 -15.42 1.63
C GLU A 54 6.00 -15.24 2.08
N TYR A 55 6.55 -14.06 1.86
CA TYR A 55 7.96 -13.77 2.13
C TYR A 55 8.29 -13.88 3.62
N ASP A 56 7.38 -13.39 4.49
CA ASP A 56 7.53 -13.45 5.93
C ASP A 56 6.17 -13.59 6.62
N LYS A 57 5.89 -14.81 7.07
CA LYS A 57 4.61 -15.18 7.72
C LYS A 57 4.34 -14.42 9.01
N LYS A 58 5.32 -13.69 9.58
CA LYS A 58 5.09 -12.88 10.79
C LYS A 58 4.06 -11.77 10.55
N TYR A 59 3.85 -11.36 9.31
CA TYR A 59 2.86 -10.35 8.93
C TYR A 59 1.46 -10.92 8.77
N ASN A 60 1.32 -12.25 8.73
CA ASN A 60 0.02 -12.87 8.47
C ASN A 60 -0.98 -12.51 9.57
N LYS A 61 -2.16 -12.08 9.14
CA LYS A 61 -3.21 -11.58 10.00
C LYS A 61 -4.56 -11.95 9.41
N GLU A 62 -5.49 -12.34 10.27
CA GLU A 62 -6.87 -12.58 9.89
C GLU A 62 -7.76 -11.74 10.79
N THR A 63 -8.72 -11.04 10.19
CA THR A 63 -9.70 -10.21 10.89
C THR A 63 -11.10 -10.74 10.62
N GLU A 64 -11.75 -11.25 11.66
CA GLU A 64 -13.10 -11.81 11.58
C GLU A 64 -14.17 -10.77 11.18
N ASP A 65 -14.03 -9.51 11.62
CA ASP A 65 -15.00 -8.45 11.40
C ASP A 65 -14.36 -7.16 10.89
N LEU A 66 -14.36 -7.01 9.57
CA LEU A 66 -13.86 -5.83 8.85
C LEU A 66 -14.64 -4.56 9.21
N VAL A 67 -15.95 -4.69 9.45
CA VAL A 67 -16.84 -3.56 9.75
C VAL A 67 -16.48 -2.97 11.11
N SER A 68 -16.30 -3.84 12.10
CA SER A 68 -15.86 -3.42 13.43
C SER A 68 -14.44 -2.85 13.43
N LEU A 69 -13.51 -3.42 12.64
CA LEU A 69 -12.16 -2.87 12.51
C LEU A 69 -12.15 -1.47 11.89
N ALA A 70 -12.89 -1.27 10.79
CA ALA A 70 -13.02 0.03 10.16
C ALA A 70 -13.64 1.06 11.12
N ARG A 71 -14.73 0.70 11.81
CA ARG A 71 -15.44 1.62 12.72
C ARG A 71 -14.66 2.04 13.96
N LYS A 72 -13.60 1.32 14.34
CA LYS A 72 -12.68 1.73 15.42
C LYS A 72 -11.77 2.89 15.00
N GLN A 73 -11.56 3.08 13.70
CA GLN A 73 -10.79 4.21 13.17
C GLN A 73 -11.61 5.50 13.20
N ASN A 74 -10.90 6.62 13.16
CA ASN A 74 -11.54 7.93 13.00
C ASN A 74 -12.32 7.99 11.68
N LYS A 75 -13.43 8.72 11.68
CA LYS A 75 -14.23 8.95 10.48
C LYS A 75 -13.52 9.95 9.58
N MET A 76 -13.22 9.54 8.35
CA MET A 76 -12.75 10.42 7.29
C MET A 76 -13.93 11.02 6.54
N TYR A 77 -13.97 12.34 6.39
CA TYR A 77 -15.08 13.02 5.71
C TYR A 77 -14.70 13.41 4.29
N PHE A 78 -15.56 13.10 3.33
CA PHE A 78 -15.38 13.41 1.91
C PHE A 78 -16.67 13.97 1.30
N ASN A 79 -16.52 14.66 0.17
CA ASN A 79 -17.65 15.04 -0.67
C ASN A 79 -18.05 13.87 -1.58
N PRO A 80 -19.35 13.67 -1.87
CA PRO A 80 -19.78 12.67 -2.84
C PRO A 80 -19.17 12.92 -4.23
N GLY A 81 -18.71 11.88 -4.91
CA GLY A 81 -18.03 11.99 -6.20
C GLY A 81 -16.63 12.58 -6.14
N GLN A 82 -16.07 12.82 -4.95
CA GLN A 82 -14.72 13.35 -4.79
C GLN A 82 -13.68 12.37 -5.34
N ARG A 83 -12.64 12.93 -5.99
CA ARG A 83 -11.42 12.19 -6.31
C ARG A 83 -10.58 12.04 -5.06
N VAL A 84 -10.17 10.82 -4.76
CA VAL A 84 -9.38 10.46 -3.59
C VAL A 84 -8.11 9.77 -4.08
N GLU A 85 -6.98 10.10 -3.45
CA GLU A 85 -5.68 9.49 -3.71
C GLU A 85 -5.29 8.58 -2.54
N ILE A 86 -4.54 7.53 -2.83
CA ILE A 86 -3.90 6.69 -1.82
C ILE A 86 -2.38 6.84 -1.89
N SER A 87 -1.74 6.78 -0.73
CA SER A 87 -0.29 6.64 -0.59
C SER A 87 0.02 5.23 -0.12
N MET A 88 1.09 4.64 -0.66
CA MET A 88 1.65 3.37 -0.22
C MET A 88 3.12 3.59 0.10
N GLU A 89 3.50 3.32 1.35
CA GLU A 89 4.85 3.57 1.87
C GLU A 89 5.40 2.33 2.55
N ASN A 90 6.74 2.21 2.60
CA ASN A 90 7.47 1.21 3.37
C ASN A 90 6.97 -0.24 3.15
N GLY A 91 7.07 -0.74 1.92
CA GLY A 91 6.74 -2.14 1.61
C GLY A 91 6.70 -2.44 0.11
N ASP A 92 6.48 -3.72 -0.21
CA ASP A 92 6.39 -4.23 -1.57
C ASP A 92 4.96 -4.20 -2.09
N PHE A 93 4.76 -3.71 -3.33
CA PHE A 93 3.45 -3.69 -3.96
C PHE A 93 3.52 -3.72 -5.48
N ASN A 94 2.49 -4.32 -6.08
CA ASN A 94 2.27 -4.26 -7.52
C ASN A 94 1.16 -3.24 -7.85
N PRO A 95 1.46 -2.13 -8.55
CA PRO A 95 0.43 -1.15 -8.95
C PRO A 95 -0.72 -1.75 -9.77
N ASN A 96 -0.50 -2.91 -10.40
CA ASN A 96 -1.53 -3.62 -11.14
C ASN A 96 -2.44 -4.50 -10.29
N GLY A 97 -2.02 -4.84 -9.07
CA GLY A 97 -2.75 -5.68 -8.13
C GLY A 97 -3.55 -4.90 -7.08
N ILE A 98 -3.74 -3.59 -7.28
CA ILE A 98 -4.51 -2.76 -6.36
C ILE A 98 -5.97 -2.71 -6.80
N MET A 99 -6.86 -3.07 -5.89
CA MET A 99 -8.30 -2.96 -6.05
C MET A 99 -8.87 -2.11 -4.92
N VAL A 100 -9.79 -1.21 -5.26
CA VAL A 100 -10.44 -0.35 -4.28
C VAL A 100 -11.95 -0.57 -4.37
N SER A 101 -12.59 -0.74 -3.22
CA SER A 101 -14.04 -0.83 -3.12
C SER A 101 -14.56 -0.06 -1.91
N VAL A 102 -15.84 0.26 -1.94
CA VAL A 102 -16.55 0.77 -0.76
C VAL A 102 -17.74 -0.11 -0.44
N TRP A 103 -17.99 -0.28 0.85
CA TRP A 103 -19.05 -1.11 1.38
C TRP A 103 -20.03 -0.23 2.16
N GLN A 104 -21.30 -0.36 1.85
CA GLN A 104 -22.38 0.18 2.67
C GLN A 104 -23.33 -0.95 2.99
N ASN A 105 -23.41 -1.31 4.27
CA ASN A 105 -24.07 -2.53 4.72
C ASN A 105 -23.49 -3.74 3.95
N GLU A 106 -24.34 -4.53 3.30
CA GLU A 106 -23.94 -5.73 2.52
C GLU A 106 -23.63 -5.42 1.05
N LYS A 107 -23.74 -4.14 0.63
CA LYS A 107 -23.52 -3.75 -0.76
C LYS A 107 -22.07 -3.30 -0.96
N LYS A 108 -21.31 -4.10 -1.71
CA LYS A 108 -20.00 -3.74 -2.25
C LYS A 108 -20.15 -2.93 -3.54
N ILE A 109 -19.37 -1.87 -3.66
CA ILE A 109 -19.24 -1.06 -4.88
C ILE A 109 -17.76 -1.01 -5.23
N ASP A 110 -17.38 -1.69 -6.31
CA ASP A 110 -16.01 -1.62 -6.82
C ASP A 110 -15.75 -0.26 -7.47
N LEU A 111 -14.62 0.34 -7.12
CA LEU A 111 -14.21 1.64 -7.62
C LEU A 111 -13.14 1.47 -8.70
N LYS A 112 -13.22 2.30 -9.74
CA LYS A 112 -12.21 2.30 -10.80
C LYS A 112 -10.93 2.97 -10.29
N TYR A 113 -9.93 2.16 -9.94
CA TYR A 113 -8.60 2.63 -9.59
C TYR A 113 -7.82 3.12 -10.81
N GLN A 114 -7.19 4.28 -10.68
CA GLN A 114 -6.38 4.95 -11.67
C GLN A 114 -4.91 4.82 -11.26
N LYS A 115 -4.18 3.95 -11.95
CA LYS A 115 -2.80 3.58 -11.58
C LYS A 115 -1.80 4.73 -11.72
N ASN A 116 -2.03 5.63 -12.68
CA ASN A 116 -1.09 6.71 -13.00
C ASN A 116 -0.93 7.73 -11.88
N ASP A 117 -1.99 7.95 -11.12
CA ASP A 117 -2.08 8.98 -10.08
C ASP A 117 -2.57 8.40 -8.75
N GLN A 118 -2.57 7.06 -8.65
CA GLN A 118 -3.00 6.28 -7.49
C GLN A 118 -4.34 6.74 -6.90
N SER A 119 -5.32 7.00 -7.77
CA SER A 119 -6.57 7.64 -7.39
C SER A 119 -7.82 6.87 -7.78
N PHE A 120 -8.96 7.26 -7.20
CA PHE A 120 -10.28 6.78 -7.58
C PHE A 120 -11.33 7.84 -7.28
N TYR A 121 -12.54 7.65 -7.81
CA TYR A 121 -13.68 8.51 -7.49
C TYR A 121 -14.63 7.79 -6.56
N LEU A 122 -15.03 8.48 -5.49
CA LEU A 122 -16.05 7.99 -4.57
C LEU A 122 -17.45 7.98 -5.23
N PRO A 123 -18.39 7.17 -4.72
CA PRO A 123 -19.78 7.24 -5.15
C PRO A 123 -20.40 8.62 -4.92
N LYS A 124 -21.48 8.90 -5.65
CA LYS A 124 -22.26 10.15 -5.49
C LYS A 124 -23.32 10.09 -4.40
N GLU A 125 -23.56 8.89 -3.86
CA GLU A 125 -24.52 8.66 -2.79
C GLU A 125 -23.90 9.07 -1.45
N LYS A 126 -24.67 9.78 -0.62
CA LYS A 126 -24.24 10.17 0.73
C LYS A 126 -24.41 9.02 1.71
N GLY A 127 -23.65 9.05 2.79
CA GLY A 127 -23.77 8.10 3.90
C GLY A 127 -22.43 7.66 4.46
N GLU A 128 -22.50 6.69 5.38
CA GLU A 128 -21.32 6.03 5.95
C GLU A 128 -20.97 4.81 5.10
N TYR A 129 -19.68 4.66 4.83
CA TYR A 129 -19.11 3.58 4.04
C TYR A 129 -17.82 3.08 4.70
N ILE A 130 -17.48 1.85 4.39
CA ILE A 130 -16.15 1.31 4.66
C ILE A 130 -15.39 1.32 3.34
N ILE A 131 -14.22 1.94 3.32
CA ILE A 131 -13.29 1.76 2.21
C ILE A 131 -12.49 0.49 2.43
N VAL A 132 -12.31 -0.30 1.38
CA VAL A 132 -11.46 -1.49 1.36
C VAL A 132 -10.47 -1.35 0.22
N VAL A 133 -9.19 -1.48 0.53
CA VAL A 133 -8.09 -1.56 -0.44
C VAL A 133 -7.51 -2.96 -0.35
N ASP A 134 -7.67 -3.71 -1.43
CA ASP A 134 -7.06 -5.03 -1.59
C ASP A 134 -5.79 -4.88 -2.45
N LEU A 135 -4.72 -5.52 -2.01
CA LEU A 135 -3.41 -5.50 -2.63
C LEU A 135 -2.97 -6.93 -2.90
N HIS A 136 -2.64 -7.19 -4.17
CA HIS A 136 -2.06 -8.43 -4.66
C HIS A 136 -0.65 -8.15 -5.19
N ALA A 137 0.36 -8.65 -4.48
CA ALA A 137 1.78 -8.52 -4.84
C ALA A 137 2.41 -9.90 -5.00
N ASP A 138 3.61 -9.95 -5.59
CA ASP A 138 4.37 -11.20 -5.70
C ASP A 138 4.75 -11.75 -4.32
N SER A 139 4.88 -10.86 -3.33
CA SER A 139 5.17 -11.21 -1.93
C SER A 139 3.95 -11.69 -1.14
N GLY A 140 2.73 -11.57 -1.68
CA GLY A 140 1.49 -12.01 -1.06
C GLY A 140 0.35 -10.99 -1.17
N ASP A 141 -0.68 -11.22 -0.35
CA ASP A 141 -1.93 -10.48 -0.35
C ASP A 141 -2.11 -9.68 0.95
N ALA A 142 -2.62 -8.45 0.82
CA ALA A 142 -2.94 -7.61 1.97
C ALA A 142 -4.22 -6.81 1.74
N GLN A 143 -5.04 -6.70 2.78
CA GLN A 143 -6.29 -5.97 2.78
C GLN A 143 -6.27 -4.90 3.86
N TYR A 144 -6.69 -3.70 3.50
CA TYR A 144 -6.74 -2.53 4.37
C TYR A 144 -8.15 -1.95 4.39
N VAL A 145 -8.59 -1.49 5.55
CA VAL A 145 -9.94 -0.96 5.72
C VAL A 145 -9.94 0.40 6.42
N GLY A 146 -10.92 1.23 6.13
CA GLY A 146 -11.13 2.53 6.79
C GLY A 146 -12.58 2.96 6.82
N ASN A 147 -12.92 3.89 7.70
CA ASN A 147 -14.27 4.40 7.89
C ASN A 147 -14.44 5.78 7.25
N ILE A 148 -15.27 5.87 6.21
CA ILE A 148 -15.48 7.10 5.45
C ILE A 148 -16.94 7.56 5.53
N VAL A 149 -17.15 8.87 5.51
CA VAL A 149 -18.47 9.51 5.49
C VAL A 149 -18.55 10.48 4.32
N MET A 150 -19.54 10.29 3.47
CA MET A 150 -19.83 11.18 2.34
C MET A 150 -21.01 12.10 2.67
N GLN A 151 -20.77 13.42 2.72
CA GLN A 151 -21.75 14.42 3.17
C GLN A 151 -21.91 15.63 2.24
#